data_AF-A0AAV1JLE3-F1
#
_entry.id   AF-A0AAV1JLE3-F1
#
_cell.length_a   1.000
_cell.length_b   1.000
_cell.length_c   1.000
_cell.angle_alpha   90.00
_cell.angle_beta   90.00
_cell.angle_gamma   90.00
#
_symmetry.space_group_name_H-M   'P 1'
#
loop_
_entity.id
_entity.type
_entity.pdbx_description
1 polymer ?
#
loop_
_entity_poly.entity_id
_entity_poly.type
_entity_poly.pdbx_seq_one_letter_code
_entity_poly.pdbx_strand_id
1 'polypeptide(L)'
;MLQTHHRSSISQHSRSVSQFMNEADELSDAELVKQVNDIKQQIRVLALENEIFEKTIMRLDPTLMHGIQQALEFAAKMQSGSSLNINSFVKSTSKLGMESVTSPSRMLTSPSKVSARRVDSSAKFSGTVTIGTGPRINVLERSELVSVEMEILINTLERARYKAAKQHALLKAQLEEIDLREVEIKKACEMFEKEVIIDGWDKIAQRIPAEIWIRFMTEWVKIIDAQIGKLRLRTSTLNTQYSKLKGQIRVKAELSESLRPVDFDKLKIENNECAEIIDTKIVQLAELKKMTGDANLNLTIHKKLMMEQNSYLTNVLKTIKLKQKQTKELDKERDVIRVQADSLAQRLDDVKKVRLAYEVPDVMDYVNIKSEVTDLKNSIKVLENRVHIQQIALASLNRKLTLMLMS
;
A
#
# COMPACT_ATOMS: atom_id res chain seq x y z
N MET A 1 -15.64 -11.29 -15.49
CA MET A 1 -16.74 -12.19 -15.91
C MET A 1 -17.33 -12.83 -14.66
N LEU A 2 -18.58 -12.43 -14.37
CA LEU A 2 -19.64 -13.10 -13.60
C LEU A 2 -19.30 -13.74 -12.24
N GLN A 3 -19.43 -12.92 -11.19
CA GLN A 3 -19.84 -13.33 -9.85
C GLN A 3 -21.33 -13.72 -9.86
N THR A 4 -21.66 -14.96 -9.47
CA THR A 4 -23.03 -15.39 -9.21
C THR A 4 -23.31 -15.36 -7.71
N HIS A 5 -23.96 -14.30 -7.25
CA HIS A 5 -24.58 -14.23 -5.93
C HIS A 5 -25.85 -15.11 -5.92
N HIS A 6 -25.81 -16.23 -5.20
CA HIS A 6 -27.04 -16.94 -4.81
C HIS A 6 -27.59 -16.35 -3.52
N ARG A 7 -28.53 -15.40 -3.65
CA ARG A 7 -29.49 -15.07 -2.59
C ARG A 7 -30.50 -16.22 -2.49
N SER A 8 -30.41 -17.03 -1.44
CA SER A 8 -31.45 -18.00 -1.10
C SER A 8 -32.62 -17.28 -0.44
N SER A 9 -33.67 -17.03 -1.23
CA SER A 9 -34.95 -16.45 -0.83
C SER A 9 -35.74 -17.44 0.04
N ILE A 10 -35.49 -17.46 1.36
CA ILE A 10 -36.31 -18.21 2.33
C ILE A 10 -37.50 -17.33 2.73
N SER A 11 -38.55 -17.26 1.92
CA SER A 11 -39.81 -16.61 2.36
C SER A 11 -41.06 -16.97 1.55
N GLN A 12 -41.19 -18.20 1.03
CA GLN A 12 -42.41 -18.58 0.30
C GLN A 12 -42.88 -20.01 0.54
N HIS A 13 -43.00 -20.48 1.78
CA HIS A 13 -43.70 -21.74 2.05
C HIS A 13 -44.73 -21.55 3.16
N SER A 14 -45.83 -20.89 2.79
CA SER A 14 -47.10 -20.97 3.52
C SER A 14 -48.08 -21.71 2.61
N ARG A 15 -47.88 -23.02 2.41
CA ARG A 15 -48.90 -23.88 1.78
C ARG A 15 -49.97 -24.16 2.83
N SER A 16 -51.24 -23.95 2.48
CA SER A 16 -52.38 -24.21 3.36
C SER A 16 -52.55 -25.71 3.59
N VAL A 17 -53.04 -26.10 4.78
CA VAL A 17 -53.37 -27.49 5.15
C VAL A 17 -54.34 -28.15 4.15
N SER A 18 -55.14 -27.36 3.42
CA SER A 18 -56.02 -27.84 2.35
C SER A 18 -55.29 -28.36 1.11
N GLN A 19 -54.04 -27.94 0.86
CA GLN A 19 -53.20 -28.47 -0.21
C GLN A 19 -52.50 -29.78 0.19
N PHE A 20 -52.42 -30.10 1.49
CA PHE A 20 -51.77 -31.32 2.00
C PHE A 20 -52.57 -32.61 1.74
N MET A 21 -53.91 -32.53 1.67
CA MET A 21 -54.75 -33.73 1.59
C MET A 21 -54.88 -34.27 0.16
N ASN A 22 -54.62 -33.45 -0.87
CA ASN A 22 -54.82 -33.86 -2.28
C ASN A 22 -53.53 -34.37 -2.96
N GLU A 23 -52.35 -34.21 -2.35
CA GLU A 23 -51.05 -34.72 -2.88
C GLU A 23 -50.55 -35.97 -2.14
N ALA A 24 -51.28 -36.45 -1.12
CA ALA A 24 -50.83 -37.57 -0.28
C ALA A 24 -51.05 -38.95 -0.94
N ASP A 25 -51.98 -39.08 -1.89
CA ASP A 25 -52.34 -40.36 -2.51
C ASP A 25 -51.39 -40.81 -3.65
N GLU A 26 -50.45 -39.97 -4.10
CA GLU A 26 -49.49 -40.28 -5.18
C GLU A 26 -48.02 -40.22 -4.73
N LEU A 27 -47.75 -40.05 -3.44
CA LEU A 27 -46.41 -39.78 -2.91
C LEU A 27 -45.67 -41.09 -2.59
N SER A 28 -44.43 -41.24 -3.07
CA SER A 28 -43.61 -42.43 -2.77
C SER A 28 -43.24 -42.48 -1.27
N ASP A 29 -43.10 -43.68 -0.70
CA ASP A 29 -42.66 -43.88 0.70
C ASP A 29 -41.41 -43.05 1.06
N ALA A 30 -40.48 -42.89 0.11
CA ALA A 30 -39.28 -42.07 0.30
C ALA A 30 -39.58 -40.56 0.37
N GLU A 31 -40.55 -40.09 -0.42
CA GLU A 31 -41.01 -38.70 -0.40
C GLU A 31 -41.81 -38.42 0.89
N LEU A 32 -42.53 -39.41 1.42
CA LEU A 32 -43.30 -39.28 2.64
C LEU A 32 -42.37 -39.16 3.85
N VAL A 33 -41.31 -39.98 3.91
CA VAL A 33 -40.27 -39.88 4.94
C VAL A 33 -39.58 -38.52 4.89
N LYS A 34 -39.30 -38.00 3.69
CA LYS A 34 -38.72 -36.66 3.52
C LYS A 34 -39.67 -35.58 4.06
N GLN A 35 -40.95 -35.63 3.70
CA GLN A 35 -41.94 -34.66 4.19
C GLN A 35 -42.11 -34.71 5.71
N VAL A 36 -42.14 -35.90 6.32
CA VAL A 36 -42.20 -36.06 7.78
C VAL A 36 -40.98 -35.43 8.44
N ASN A 37 -39.79 -35.60 7.87
CA ASN A 37 -38.57 -34.97 8.38
C ASN A 37 -38.59 -33.44 8.22
N ASP A 38 -39.08 -32.94 7.08
CA ASP A 38 -39.24 -31.51 6.83
C ASP A 38 -40.22 -30.87 7.84
N ILE A 39 -41.34 -31.54 8.11
CA ILE A 39 -42.32 -31.11 9.14
C ILE A 39 -41.68 -31.12 10.53
N LYS A 40 -40.96 -32.19 10.91
CA LYS A 40 -40.24 -32.25 12.19
C LYS A 40 -39.24 -31.10 12.33
N GLN A 41 -38.52 -30.79 11.25
CA GLN A 41 -37.60 -29.66 11.22
C GLN A 41 -38.33 -28.33 11.37
N GLN A 42 -39.46 -28.15 10.69
CA GLN A 42 -40.28 -26.94 10.79
C GLN A 42 -40.85 -26.75 12.21
N ILE A 43 -41.36 -27.81 12.83
CA ILE A 43 -41.83 -27.79 14.22
C ILE A 43 -40.68 -27.37 15.16
N ARG A 44 -39.47 -27.91 14.96
CA ARG A 44 -38.30 -27.53 15.75
C ARG A 44 -37.94 -26.06 15.58
N VAL A 45 -37.94 -25.54 14.35
CA VAL A 45 -37.65 -24.13 14.08
C VAL A 45 -38.69 -23.23 14.75
N LEU A 46 -39.97 -23.54 14.61
CA LEU A 46 -41.06 -22.77 15.24
C LEU A 46 -41.00 -22.82 16.77
N ALA A 47 -40.63 -23.97 17.35
CA ALA A 47 -40.45 -24.09 18.79
C ALA A 47 -39.31 -23.20 19.29
N LEU A 48 -38.17 -23.18 18.59
CA LEU A 48 -37.04 -22.31 18.91
C LEU A 48 -37.39 -20.83 18.72
N GLU A 49 -38.08 -20.49 17.64
CA GLU A 49 -38.54 -19.12 17.37
C GLU A 49 -39.47 -18.63 18.50
N ASN A 50 -40.42 -19.46 18.93
CA ASN A 50 -41.30 -19.17 20.06
C ASN A 50 -40.53 -19.01 21.38
N GLU A 51 -39.54 -19.87 21.63
CA GLU A 51 -38.69 -19.78 22.83
C GLU A 51 -37.91 -18.46 22.87
N ILE A 52 -37.34 -18.05 21.73
CA ILE A 52 -36.61 -16.77 21.63
C ILE A 52 -37.57 -15.59 21.84
N PHE A 53 -38.77 -15.62 21.25
CA PHE A 53 -39.77 -14.59 21.45
C PHE A 53 -40.21 -14.51 22.92
N GLU A 54 -40.54 -15.63 23.55
CA GLU A 54 -40.92 -15.69 24.96
C GLU A 54 -39.82 -15.12 25.85
N LYS A 55 -38.57 -15.58 25.71
CA LYS A 55 -37.44 -15.05 26.49
C LYS A 55 -37.22 -13.55 26.27
N THR A 56 -37.39 -13.08 25.05
CA THR A 56 -37.21 -11.66 24.74
C THR A 56 -38.35 -10.82 25.33
N ILE A 57 -39.61 -11.25 25.19
CA ILE A 57 -40.77 -10.57 25.74
C ILE A 57 -40.68 -10.55 27.27
N MET A 58 -40.38 -11.68 27.91
CA MET A 58 -40.18 -11.76 29.35
C MET A 58 -39.08 -10.81 29.87
N ARG A 59 -38.07 -10.52 29.05
CA ARG A 59 -36.98 -9.61 29.41
C ARG A 59 -37.35 -8.13 29.22
N LEU A 60 -38.09 -7.82 28.16
CA LEU A 60 -38.46 -6.44 27.82
C LEU A 60 -39.68 -5.97 28.61
N ASP A 61 -40.75 -6.75 28.62
CA ASP A 61 -41.97 -6.50 29.37
C ASP A 61 -42.69 -7.82 29.72
N PRO A 62 -42.47 -8.34 30.95
CA PRO A 62 -43.11 -9.56 31.42
C PRO A 62 -44.64 -9.52 31.40
N THR A 63 -45.26 -8.33 31.44
CA THR A 63 -46.72 -8.20 31.51
C THR A 63 -47.40 -8.60 30.20
N LEU A 64 -46.67 -8.51 29.08
CA LEU A 64 -47.14 -8.95 27.76
C LEU A 64 -47.33 -10.47 27.66
N MET A 65 -46.70 -11.26 28.54
CA MET A 65 -46.90 -12.70 28.61
C MET A 65 -48.21 -13.09 29.33
N HIS A 66 -48.86 -12.14 30.01
CA HIS A 66 -50.07 -12.40 30.79
C HIS A 66 -51.25 -12.75 29.87
N GLY A 67 -51.93 -13.87 30.14
CA GLY A 67 -53.07 -14.33 29.35
C GLY A 67 -52.72 -15.05 28.04
N ILE A 68 -51.44 -15.10 27.63
CA ILE A 68 -51.00 -15.86 26.44
C ILE A 68 -51.35 -17.34 26.57
N GLN A 69 -51.11 -17.95 27.74
CA GLN A 69 -51.44 -19.36 27.98
C GLN A 69 -52.95 -19.64 27.83
N GLN A 70 -53.79 -18.73 28.32
CA GLN A 70 -55.25 -18.84 28.21
C GLN A 70 -55.71 -18.68 26.75
N ALA A 71 -55.06 -17.79 25.98
CA ALA A 71 -55.32 -17.61 24.56
C ALA A 71 -54.87 -18.82 23.72
N LEU A 72 -53.73 -19.43 24.05
CA LEU A 72 -53.23 -20.66 23.41
C LEU A 72 -54.17 -21.84 23.69
N GLU A 73 -54.62 -22.01 24.93
CA GLU A 73 -55.60 -23.05 25.31
C GLU A 73 -56.95 -22.85 24.60
N PHE A 74 -57.40 -21.60 24.46
CA PHE A 74 -58.61 -21.28 23.70
C PHE A 74 -58.46 -21.60 22.21
N ALA A 75 -57.32 -21.25 21.60
CA ALA A 75 -57.02 -21.56 20.20
C ALA A 75 -56.92 -23.08 19.95
N ALA A 76 -56.28 -23.82 20.85
CA ALA A 76 -56.19 -25.28 20.78
C ALA A 76 -57.57 -25.95 20.85
N LYS A 77 -58.49 -25.42 21.68
CA LYS A 77 -59.88 -25.87 21.75
C LYS A 77 -60.67 -25.57 20.47
N MET A 78 -60.47 -24.41 19.84
CA MET A 78 -61.10 -24.07 18.55
C MET A 78 -60.62 -24.95 17.40
N GLN A 79 -59.31 -25.26 17.33
CA GLN A 79 -58.76 -26.15 16.31
C GLN A 79 -59.16 -27.62 16.49
N SER A 80 -59.34 -28.05 17.74
CA SER A 80 -59.84 -29.40 18.05
C SER A 80 -61.34 -29.57 17.72
N GLY A 81 -62.07 -28.47 17.53
CA GLY A 81 -63.49 -28.46 17.17
C GLY A 81 -63.78 -28.34 15.68
N SER A 82 -62.77 -28.13 14.82
CA SER A 82 -62.95 -27.97 13.37
C SER A 82 -62.75 -29.27 12.60
N SER A 83 -63.50 -30.31 12.97
CA SER A 83 -63.80 -31.41 12.06
C SER A 83 -65.26 -31.30 11.61
N LEU A 84 -65.45 -31.10 10.31
CA LEU A 84 -66.70 -31.28 9.57
C LEU A 84 -67.80 -30.22 9.80
N ASN A 85 -67.86 -29.22 8.91
CA ASN A 85 -69.14 -28.82 8.29
C ASN A 85 -68.91 -27.87 7.11
N ILE A 86 -68.77 -28.47 5.92
CA ILE A 86 -69.06 -27.83 4.63
C ILE A 86 -70.46 -28.32 4.26
N ASN A 87 -71.48 -27.49 4.48
CA ASN A 87 -72.67 -27.37 3.62
C ASN A 87 -73.67 -26.31 4.13
N SER A 88 -73.98 -25.38 3.21
CA SER A 88 -75.27 -24.70 2.98
C SER A 88 -76.25 -24.49 4.14
N PHE A 89 -76.59 -23.23 4.45
CA PHE A 89 -78.00 -22.79 4.42
C PHE A 89 -78.17 -21.26 4.36
N VAL A 90 -79.35 -20.88 3.90
CA VAL A 90 -79.75 -19.65 3.22
C VAL A 90 -80.27 -18.58 4.20
N LYS A 91 -80.06 -17.31 3.82
CA LYS A 91 -80.84 -16.08 4.13
C LYS A 91 -82.07 -16.26 5.04
N SER A 92 -82.13 -15.52 6.16
CA SER A 92 -83.40 -14.99 6.71
C SER A 92 -83.15 -13.84 7.69
N THR A 93 -83.80 -12.73 7.40
CA THR A 93 -83.95 -11.52 8.20
C THR A 93 -85.14 -11.66 9.15
N SER A 94 -84.97 -11.39 10.46
CA SER A 94 -86.03 -10.81 11.31
C SER A 94 -85.54 -10.43 12.71
N LYS A 95 -85.58 -9.11 12.99
CA LYS A 95 -86.18 -8.41 14.14
C LYS A 95 -86.28 -9.08 15.54
N LEU A 96 -85.77 -8.31 16.52
CA LEU A 96 -86.40 -7.85 17.79
C LEU A 96 -86.30 -8.69 19.08
N GLY A 97 -85.90 -8.01 20.17
CA GLY A 97 -86.07 -8.35 21.61
C GLY A 97 -84.74 -8.35 22.39
N MET A 98 -84.33 -7.27 23.11
CA MET A 98 -84.62 -7.00 24.55
C MET A 98 -84.50 -8.27 25.43
N GLU A 99 -83.70 -8.36 26.49
CA GLU A 99 -83.46 -7.40 27.58
C GLU A 99 -82.07 -7.51 28.24
N SER A 100 -81.69 -6.36 28.83
CA SER A 100 -80.69 -6.09 29.87
C SER A 100 -80.58 -7.11 31.01
N VAL A 101 -79.39 -7.25 31.63
CA VAL A 101 -79.13 -6.73 32.99
C VAL A 101 -77.66 -6.81 33.45
N THR A 102 -77.26 -5.75 34.17
CA THR A 102 -76.24 -5.65 35.24
C THR A 102 -74.74 -5.65 34.91
N SER A 103 -74.18 -4.44 34.83
CA SER A 103 -72.83 -4.10 35.32
C SER A 103 -72.77 -4.18 36.87
N PRO A 104 -71.58 -4.22 37.51
CA PRO A 104 -70.98 -2.94 37.95
C PRO A 104 -69.43 -2.87 38.04
N SER A 105 -68.88 -1.83 37.39
CA SER A 105 -68.00 -0.76 37.91
C SER A 105 -66.73 -0.97 38.78
N ARG A 106 -65.67 -0.32 38.27
CA ARG A 106 -64.65 0.57 38.93
C ARG A 106 -63.48 -0.05 39.72
N MET A 107 -62.25 0.37 39.40
CA MET A 107 -61.53 1.44 40.12
C MET A 107 -60.26 1.92 39.38
N LEU A 108 -59.97 3.21 39.56
CA LEU A 108 -58.85 4.00 39.04
C LEU A 108 -57.58 3.76 39.87
N THR A 109 -56.39 3.86 39.27
CA THR A 109 -55.26 4.67 39.80
C THR A 109 -54.20 4.89 38.71
N SER A 110 -53.81 6.16 38.53
CA SER A 110 -52.54 6.56 37.89
C SER A 110 -51.44 6.61 38.95
N PRO A 111 -50.15 6.54 38.55
CA PRO A 111 -49.41 7.81 38.45
C PRO A 111 -48.40 7.89 37.29
N SER A 112 -48.07 9.13 36.97
CA SER A 112 -47.18 9.62 35.91
C SER A 112 -45.69 9.45 36.23
N LYS A 113 -44.85 9.29 35.19
CA LYS A 113 -43.54 9.97 35.06
C LYS A 113 -42.82 9.74 33.71
N VAL A 114 -42.27 10.86 33.22
CA VAL A 114 -41.18 11.07 32.25
C VAL A 114 -41.46 10.86 30.75
N SER A 115 -41.54 12.03 30.10
CA SER A 115 -41.56 12.30 28.67
C SER A 115 -40.23 11.91 28.00
N ALA A 116 -40.30 10.99 27.04
CA ALA A 116 -39.33 10.86 25.96
C ALA A 116 -40.14 10.75 24.65
N ARG A 117 -39.96 11.75 23.78
CA ARG A 117 -40.62 11.88 22.48
C ARG A 117 -40.51 10.57 21.69
N ARG A 118 -41.65 9.91 21.45
CA ARG A 118 -41.83 8.97 20.34
C ARG A 118 -42.93 9.49 19.43
N VAL A 119 -42.65 9.37 18.14
CA VAL A 119 -43.48 9.77 17.01
C VAL A 119 -44.84 9.08 17.11
N ASP A 120 -45.90 9.87 17.23
CA ASP A 120 -47.27 9.41 17.18
C ASP A 120 -47.55 8.75 15.82
N SER A 121 -47.78 7.44 15.85
CA SER A 121 -48.52 6.73 14.81
C SER A 121 -49.79 6.19 15.45
N SER A 122 -50.82 7.03 15.45
CA SER A 122 -52.16 6.72 15.95
C SER A 122 -52.91 5.81 14.97
N ALA A 123 -52.56 4.53 14.94
CA ALA A 123 -53.43 3.52 14.37
C ALA A 123 -54.43 3.08 15.46
N LYS A 124 -55.68 3.52 15.32
CA LYS A 124 -56.82 3.10 16.14
C LYS A 124 -56.92 1.58 16.13
N PHE A 125 -56.53 0.92 17.22
CA PHE A 125 -56.67 -0.53 17.40
C PHE A 125 -58.07 -0.84 17.96
N SER A 126 -59.07 -0.79 17.08
CA SER A 126 -60.37 -1.41 17.32
C SER A 126 -60.62 -2.34 16.15
N GLY A 127 -60.28 -3.61 16.37
CA GLY A 127 -60.35 -4.65 15.35
C GLY A 127 -59.87 -5.94 15.96
N THR A 128 -60.80 -6.87 16.15
CA THR A 128 -60.57 -8.28 16.49
C THR A 128 -59.36 -8.78 15.73
N VAL A 129 -58.29 -9.15 16.44
CA VAL A 129 -57.12 -9.76 15.81
C VAL A 129 -57.56 -11.12 15.25
N THR A 130 -57.88 -11.15 13.97
CA THR A 130 -57.95 -12.39 13.20
C THR A 130 -56.59 -13.06 13.32
N ILE A 131 -56.59 -14.29 13.85
CA ILE A 131 -55.40 -15.15 13.97
C ILE A 131 -54.67 -15.15 12.62
N GLY A 132 -53.45 -14.59 12.59
CA GLY A 132 -52.56 -14.64 11.42
C GLY A 132 -52.34 -13.32 10.65
N THR A 133 -53.01 -12.22 10.99
CA THR A 133 -52.87 -10.91 10.28
C THR A 133 -52.34 -9.78 11.16
N GLY A 134 -51.47 -10.10 12.13
CA GLY A 134 -50.69 -9.09 12.85
C GLY A 134 -49.47 -8.59 12.04
N PRO A 135 -48.84 -7.47 12.45
CA PRO A 135 -47.58 -7.01 11.86
C PRO A 135 -46.56 -8.14 11.85
N ARG A 136 -46.07 -8.51 10.66
CA ARG A 136 -45.09 -9.58 10.51
C ARG A 136 -43.71 -9.01 10.83
N ILE A 137 -43.06 -9.54 11.87
CA ILE A 137 -41.67 -9.21 12.22
C ILE A 137 -40.80 -9.50 11.00
N ASN A 138 -40.02 -8.51 10.58
CA ASN A 138 -39.15 -8.59 9.41
C ASN A 138 -38.03 -9.62 9.65
N VAL A 139 -37.56 -10.29 8.58
CA VAL A 139 -36.45 -11.25 8.65
C VAL A 139 -35.20 -10.63 9.28
N LEU A 140 -34.95 -9.34 9.04
CA LEU A 140 -33.85 -8.61 9.67
C LEU A 140 -34.03 -8.48 11.19
N GLU A 141 -35.22 -8.10 11.65
CA GLU A 141 -35.56 -7.97 13.07
C GLU A 141 -35.50 -9.33 13.78
N ARG A 142 -35.93 -10.42 13.11
CA ARG A 142 -35.78 -11.79 13.63
C ARG A 142 -34.31 -12.19 13.73
N SER A 143 -33.50 -11.88 12.73
CA SER A 143 -32.06 -12.16 12.75
C SER A 143 -31.36 -11.42 13.88
N GLU A 144 -31.74 -10.16 14.12
CA GLU A 144 -31.21 -9.36 15.23
C GLU A 144 -31.61 -9.97 16.57
N LEU A 145 -32.89 -10.33 16.75
CA LEU A 145 -33.40 -10.98 17.96
C LEU A 145 -32.65 -12.28 18.28
N VAL A 146 -32.46 -13.14 17.28
CA VAL A 146 -31.70 -14.40 17.41
C VAL A 146 -30.25 -14.12 17.78
N SER A 147 -29.62 -13.11 17.18
CA SER A 147 -28.23 -12.75 17.46
C SER A 147 -28.07 -12.27 18.90
N VAL A 148 -28.97 -11.40 19.36
CA VAL A 148 -28.99 -10.89 20.73
C VAL A 148 -29.20 -12.04 21.73
N GLU A 149 -30.17 -12.91 21.50
CA GLU A 149 -30.42 -14.05 22.40
C GLU A 149 -29.23 -15.02 22.41
N MET A 150 -28.59 -15.26 21.27
CA MET A 150 -27.38 -16.08 21.19
C MET A 150 -26.24 -15.49 22.02
N GLU A 151 -25.98 -14.18 21.93
CA GLU A 151 -24.97 -13.50 22.75
C GLU A 151 -25.27 -13.62 24.24
N ILE A 152 -26.54 -13.48 24.64
CA ILE A 152 -26.96 -13.67 26.03
C ILE A 152 -26.72 -15.12 26.47
N LEU A 153 -27.12 -16.11 25.66
CA LEU A 153 -26.92 -17.52 25.98
C LEU A 153 -25.44 -17.86 26.14
N ILE A 154 -24.58 -17.37 25.24
CA ILE A 154 -23.12 -17.50 25.36
C ILE A 154 -22.65 -16.91 26.69
N ASN A 155 -23.03 -15.66 26.99
CA ASN A 155 -22.63 -14.98 28.23
C ASN A 155 -23.15 -15.67 29.51
N THR A 156 -24.33 -16.28 29.47
CA THR A 156 -24.87 -17.03 30.62
C THR A 156 -24.15 -18.36 30.80
N LEU A 157 -23.85 -19.07 29.71
CA LEU A 157 -23.08 -20.31 29.72
C LEU A 157 -21.68 -20.07 30.26
N GLU A 158 -21.00 -19.02 29.81
CA GLU A 158 -19.65 -18.67 30.30
C GLU A 158 -19.65 -18.35 31.80
N ARG A 159 -20.64 -17.58 32.27
CA ARG A 159 -20.80 -17.30 33.70
C ARG A 159 -21.07 -18.57 34.50
N ALA A 160 -21.91 -19.47 33.99
CA ALA A 160 -22.19 -20.75 34.63
C ALA A 160 -20.94 -21.63 34.70
N ARG A 161 -20.19 -21.73 33.59
CA ARG A 161 -18.92 -22.47 33.51
C ARG A 161 -17.88 -21.91 34.48
N TYR A 162 -17.75 -20.60 34.58
CA TYR A 162 -16.84 -19.96 35.54
C TYR A 162 -17.21 -20.26 36.99
N LYS A 163 -18.51 -20.15 37.35
CA LYS A 163 -19.00 -20.49 38.68
C LYS A 163 -18.76 -21.98 39.01
N ALA A 164 -19.05 -22.87 38.07
CA ALA A 164 -18.83 -24.30 38.22
C ALA A 164 -17.33 -24.62 38.41
N ALA A 165 -16.45 -24.02 37.62
CA ALA A 165 -15.01 -24.21 37.75
C ALA A 165 -14.48 -23.70 39.10
N LYS A 166 -14.94 -22.53 39.55
CA LYS A 166 -14.58 -21.98 40.87
C LYS A 166 -15.06 -22.89 42.00
N GLN A 167 -16.31 -23.37 41.92
CA GLN A 167 -16.88 -24.27 42.93
C GLN A 167 -16.15 -25.62 42.95
N HIS A 168 -15.85 -26.18 41.78
CA HIS A 168 -15.07 -27.40 41.66
C HIS A 168 -13.68 -27.26 42.29
N ALA A 169 -12.98 -26.15 42.01
CA ALA A 169 -11.69 -25.87 42.63
C ALA A 169 -11.78 -25.73 44.16
N LEU A 170 -12.84 -25.09 44.67
CA LEU A 170 -13.07 -24.97 46.12
C LEU A 170 -13.32 -26.34 46.76
N LEU A 171 -14.25 -27.13 46.21
CA LEU A 171 -14.58 -28.45 46.72
C LEU A 171 -13.36 -29.38 46.70
N LYS A 172 -12.55 -29.31 45.63
CA LYS A 172 -11.30 -30.05 45.55
C LYS A 172 -10.32 -29.64 46.65
N ALA A 173 -10.15 -28.35 46.90
CA ALA A 173 -9.29 -27.87 47.97
C ALA A 173 -9.79 -28.28 49.37
N GLN A 174 -11.11 -28.29 49.59
CA GLN A 174 -11.71 -28.78 50.83
C GLN A 174 -11.50 -30.27 51.03
N LEU A 175 -11.63 -31.07 49.96
CA LEU A 175 -11.37 -32.50 50.01
C LEU A 175 -9.90 -32.78 50.35
N GLU A 176 -8.96 -32.09 49.69
CA GLU A 176 -7.53 -32.19 50.01
C GLU A 176 -7.21 -31.75 51.46
N GLU A 177 -7.88 -30.72 51.99
CA GLU A 177 -7.75 -30.31 53.40
C GLU A 177 -8.25 -31.40 54.34
N ILE A 178 -9.42 -31.99 54.07
CA ILE A 178 -10.02 -33.05 54.88
C ILE A 178 -9.11 -34.27 54.90
N ASP A 179 -8.57 -34.69 53.75
CA ASP A 179 -7.66 -35.84 53.65
C ASP A 179 -6.41 -35.62 54.51
N LEU A 180 -5.82 -34.41 54.46
CA LEU A 180 -4.67 -34.07 55.31
C LEU A 180 -5.04 -34.10 56.79
N ARG A 181 -6.20 -33.54 57.15
CA ARG A 181 -6.68 -33.50 58.54
C ARG A 181 -6.96 -34.89 59.07
N GLU A 182 -7.54 -35.78 58.26
CA GLU A 182 -7.80 -37.17 58.62
C GLU A 182 -6.49 -37.90 58.94
N VAL A 183 -5.47 -37.76 58.09
CA VAL A 183 -4.15 -38.36 58.32
C VAL A 183 -3.50 -37.80 59.60
N GLU A 184 -3.61 -36.50 59.85
CA GLU A 184 -3.06 -35.87 61.06
C GLU A 184 -3.80 -36.33 62.32
N ILE A 185 -5.13 -36.43 62.29
CA ILE A 185 -5.93 -36.93 63.40
C ILE A 185 -5.59 -38.39 63.70
N LYS A 186 -5.51 -39.25 62.68
CA LYS A 186 -5.13 -40.67 62.87
C LYS A 186 -3.77 -40.79 63.54
N LYS A 187 -2.77 -40.05 63.06
CA LYS A 187 -1.43 -40.01 63.66
C LYS A 187 -1.47 -39.51 65.11
N ALA A 188 -2.24 -38.46 65.39
CA ALA A 188 -2.39 -37.95 66.75
C ALA A 188 -3.06 -38.96 67.69
N CYS A 189 -4.07 -39.69 67.21
CA CYS A 189 -4.72 -40.77 67.96
C CYS A 189 -3.75 -41.93 68.24
N GLU A 190 -3.01 -42.41 67.24
CA GLU A 190 -2.02 -43.47 67.39
C GLU A 190 -0.90 -43.08 68.36
N MET A 191 -0.41 -41.83 68.26
CA MET A 191 0.58 -41.29 69.20
C MET A 191 0.03 -41.22 70.63
N PHE A 192 -1.21 -40.75 70.79
CA PHE A 192 -1.86 -40.67 72.10
C PHE A 192 -2.05 -42.05 72.73
N GLU A 193 -2.57 -43.01 71.97
CA GLU A 193 -2.77 -44.38 72.43
C GLU A 193 -1.45 -45.01 72.87
N LYS A 194 -0.40 -44.85 72.08
CA LYS A 194 0.92 -45.38 72.41
C LYS A 194 1.52 -44.70 73.65
N GLU A 195 1.65 -43.38 73.64
CA GLU A 195 2.43 -42.66 74.65
C GLU A 195 1.70 -42.48 75.98
N VAL A 196 0.36 -42.36 75.96
CA VAL A 196 -0.43 -42.08 77.16
C VAL A 196 -1.13 -43.32 77.68
N ILE A 197 -1.72 -44.14 76.81
CA ILE A 197 -2.50 -45.31 77.25
C ILE A 197 -1.60 -46.52 77.47
N ILE A 198 -0.71 -46.84 76.53
CA ILE A 198 0.16 -48.03 76.62
C ILE A 198 1.38 -47.75 77.49
N ASP A 199 2.20 -46.76 77.10
CA ASP A 199 3.47 -46.46 77.77
C ASP A 199 3.26 -45.66 79.07
N GLY A 200 2.16 -44.90 79.16
CA GLY A 200 1.80 -44.08 80.31
C GLY A 200 1.07 -44.82 81.43
N TRP A 201 0.70 -46.10 81.23
CA TRP A 201 -0.03 -46.88 82.23
C TRP A 201 0.88 -47.35 83.36
N ASP A 202 0.61 -46.86 84.57
CA ASP A 202 1.29 -47.35 85.76
C ASP A 202 0.67 -48.67 86.22
N LYS A 203 1.42 -49.77 86.08
CA LYS A 203 1.00 -51.13 86.48
C LYS A 203 0.77 -51.27 87.99
N ILE A 204 1.44 -50.45 88.81
CA ILE A 204 1.34 -50.50 90.27
C ILE A 204 0.12 -49.71 90.73
N ALA A 205 -0.03 -48.47 90.24
CA ALA A 205 -1.13 -47.59 90.63
C ALA A 205 -2.45 -47.85 89.86
N GLN A 206 -2.42 -48.72 88.83
CA GLN A 206 -3.54 -49.02 87.92
C GLN A 206 -4.25 -47.76 87.39
N ARG A 207 -3.48 -46.71 87.13
CA ARG A 207 -3.98 -45.42 86.64
C ARG A 207 -2.89 -44.74 85.82
N ILE A 208 -3.29 -43.80 84.97
CA ILE A 208 -2.37 -42.96 84.21
C ILE A 208 -2.01 -41.75 85.09
N PRO A 209 -0.72 -41.53 85.41
CA PRO A 209 -0.30 -40.34 86.15
C PRO A 209 -0.58 -39.06 85.35
N ALA A 210 -1.05 -38.01 86.04
CA ALA A 210 -1.39 -36.73 85.40
C ALA A 210 -0.18 -36.08 84.69
N GLU A 211 1.04 -36.31 85.17
CA GLU A 211 2.28 -35.79 84.59
C GLU A 211 2.51 -36.29 83.15
N ILE A 212 2.14 -37.53 82.85
CA ILE A 212 2.28 -38.11 81.50
C ILE A 212 1.34 -37.39 80.53
N TRP A 213 0.09 -37.19 80.94
CA TRP A 213 -0.90 -36.43 80.16
C TRP A 213 -0.45 -34.97 79.94
N ILE A 214 0.01 -34.29 81.00
CA ILE A 214 0.50 -32.91 80.90
C ILE A 214 1.70 -32.82 79.95
N ARG A 215 2.64 -33.76 80.04
CA ARG A 215 3.80 -33.83 79.15
C ARG A 215 3.39 -34.03 77.69
N PHE A 216 2.49 -35.00 77.42
CA PHE A 216 1.97 -35.24 76.08
C PHE A 216 1.29 -33.99 75.51
N MET A 217 0.39 -33.36 76.27
CA MET A 217 -0.30 -32.14 75.83
C MET A 217 0.68 -30.99 75.55
N THR A 218 1.71 -30.84 76.38
CA THR A 218 2.75 -29.81 76.18
C THR A 218 3.53 -30.05 74.88
N GLU A 219 3.90 -31.30 74.59
CA GLU A 219 4.61 -31.62 73.36
C GLU A 219 3.70 -31.54 72.13
N TRP A 220 2.44 -31.95 72.25
CA TRP A 220 1.44 -31.84 71.19
C TRP A 220 1.21 -30.39 70.77
N VAL A 221 1.11 -29.46 71.74
CA VAL A 221 1.02 -28.02 71.45
C VAL A 221 2.23 -27.53 70.65
N LYS A 222 3.45 -27.94 71.01
CA LYS A 222 4.67 -27.58 70.23
C LYS A 222 4.64 -28.11 68.81
N ILE A 223 4.18 -29.35 68.61
CA ILE A 223 4.05 -29.96 67.27
C ILE A 223 3.06 -29.16 66.42
N ILE A 224 1.90 -28.81 66.98
CA ILE A 224 0.89 -27.99 66.29
C ILE A 224 1.45 -26.60 65.96
N ASP A 225 2.15 -25.94 66.89
CA ASP A 225 2.77 -24.64 66.63
C ASP A 225 3.81 -24.71 65.49
N ALA A 226 4.62 -25.77 65.44
CA ALA A 226 5.57 -26.00 64.35
C ALA A 226 4.85 -26.21 63.00
N GLN A 227 3.74 -26.95 62.99
CA GLN A 227 2.91 -27.14 61.80
C GLN A 227 2.27 -25.83 61.32
N ILE A 228 1.74 -25.01 62.24
CA ILE A 228 1.21 -23.67 61.92
C ILE A 228 2.30 -22.80 61.29
N GLY A 229 3.52 -22.82 61.83
CA GLY A 229 4.68 -22.13 61.25
C GLY A 229 4.96 -22.56 59.81
N LYS A 230 4.97 -23.88 59.56
CA LYS A 230 5.17 -24.45 58.21
C LYS A 230 4.06 -24.03 57.24
N LEU A 231 2.80 -24.08 57.66
CA LEU A 231 1.66 -23.65 56.85
C LEU A 231 1.73 -22.16 56.51
N ARG A 232 2.07 -21.30 57.47
CA ARG A 232 2.27 -19.86 57.23
C ARG A 232 3.35 -19.58 56.19
N LEU A 233 4.49 -20.27 56.26
CA LEU A 233 5.57 -20.13 55.28
C LEU A 233 5.13 -20.58 53.88
N ARG A 234 4.41 -21.71 53.79
CA ARG A 234 3.85 -22.20 52.52
C ARG A 234 2.87 -21.19 51.93
N THR A 235 1.97 -20.64 52.73
CA THR A 235 1.01 -19.61 52.31
C THR A 235 1.73 -18.34 51.81
N SER A 236 2.76 -17.86 52.51
CA SER A 236 3.58 -16.72 52.08
C SER A 236 4.26 -16.97 50.73
N THR A 237 4.82 -18.16 50.54
CA THR A 237 5.46 -18.57 49.28
C THR A 237 4.45 -18.60 48.14
N LEU A 238 3.28 -19.20 48.37
CA LEU A 238 2.22 -19.30 47.35
C LEU A 238 1.66 -17.92 46.98
N ASN A 239 1.49 -17.02 47.96
CA ASN A 239 1.07 -15.63 47.71
C ASN A 239 2.09 -14.87 46.84
N THR A 240 3.38 -15.12 47.06
CA THR A 240 4.44 -14.51 46.25
C THR A 240 4.40 -15.04 44.81
N GLN A 241 4.23 -16.35 44.63
CA GLN A 241 4.08 -16.97 43.30
C GLN A 241 2.82 -16.48 42.58
N TYR A 242 1.69 -16.41 43.28
CA TYR A 242 0.44 -15.86 42.77
C TYR A 242 0.61 -14.42 42.30
N SER A 243 1.26 -13.56 43.11
CA SER A 243 1.51 -12.17 42.75
C SER A 243 2.40 -12.05 41.50
N LYS A 244 3.43 -12.89 41.38
CA LYS A 244 4.28 -12.97 40.17
C LYS A 244 3.49 -13.40 38.94
N LEU A 245 2.71 -14.48 39.04
CA LEU A 245 1.88 -14.98 37.94
C LEU A 245 0.82 -13.94 37.51
N LYS A 246 0.16 -13.29 38.47
CA LYS A 246 -0.77 -12.21 38.21
C LYS A 246 -0.10 -11.04 37.47
N GLY A 247 1.13 -10.68 37.87
CA GLY A 247 1.95 -9.70 37.16
C GLY A 247 2.26 -10.13 35.72
N GLN A 248 2.68 -11.37 35.50
CA GLN A 248 2.94 -11.91 34.16
C GLN A 248 1.70 -11.91 33.26
N ILE A 249 0.53 -12.26 33.81
CA ILE A 249 -0.74 -12.20 33.08
C ILE A 249 -1.03 -10.76 32.65
N ARG A 250 -0.82 -9.77 33.54
CA ARG A 250 -1.00 -8.35 33.19
C ARG A 250 -0.07 -7.91 32.07
N VAL A 251 1.23 -8.20 32.19
CA VAL A 251 2.20 -7.86 31.14
C VAL A 251 1.85 -8.52 29.81
N LYS A 252 1.42 -9.79 29.83
CA LYS A 252 0.94 -10.47 28.61
C LYS A 252 -0.34 -9.84 28.05
N ALA A 253 -1.27 -9.43 28.90
CA ALA A 253 -2.48 -8.75 28.48
C ALA A 253 -2.16 -7.41 27.81
N GLU A 254 -1.31 -6.58 28.42
CA GLU A 254 -0.82 -5.32 27.84
C GLU A 254 -0.09 -5.54 26.50
N LEU A 255 0.77 -6.57 26.42
CA LEU A 255 1.44 -6.94 25.17
C LEU A 255 0.47 -7.40 24.09
N SER A 256 -0.58 -8.16 24.46
CA SER A 256 -1.60 -8.65 23.53
C SER A 256 -2.58 -7.56 23.10
N GLU A 257 -2.84 -6.58 23.96
CA GLU A 257 -3.65 -5.40 23.63
C GLU A 257 -2.88 -4.48 22.66
N SER A 258 -1.56 -4.39 22.82
CA SER A 258 -0.67 -3.65 21.91
C SER A 258 -0.45 -4.32 20.56
N LEU A 259 -0.64 -5.63 20.42
CA LEU A 259 -0.35 -6.39 19.20
C LEU A 259 -1.55 -7.29 18.87
N ARG A 260 -2.51 -6.76 18.12
CA ARG A 260 -3.61 -7.58 17.60
C ARG A 260 -3.17 -8.29 16.32
N PRO A 261 -3.73 -9.47 16.01
CA PRO A 261 -3.50 -10.16 14.74
C PRO A 261 -3.68 -9.26 13.50
N VAL A 262 -4.66 -8.35 13.55
CA VAL A 262 -4.94 -7.36 12.51
C VAL A 262 -3.78 -6.40 12.29
N ASP A 263 -3.01 -6.08 13.32
CA ASP A 263 -1.84 -5.19 13.21
C ASP A 263 -0.71 -5.88 12.44
N PHE A 264 -0.55 -7.20 12.59
CA PHE A 264 0.40 -7.98 11.78
C PHE A 264 -0.05 -8.09 10.32
N ASP A 265 -1.34 -8.29 10.08
CA ASP A 265 -1.89 -8.31 8.72
C ASP A 265 -1.74 -6.94 8.06
N LYS A 266 -1.98 -5.85 8.79
CA LYS A 266 -1.75 -4.48 8.31
C LYS A 266 -0.28 -4.27 7.94
N LEU A 267 0.66 -4.65 8.81
CA LEU A 267 2.09 -4.53 8.54
C LEU A 267 2.50 -5.35 7.31
N LYS A 268 1.90 -6.52 7.11
CA LYS A 268 2.15 -7.36 5.94
C LYS A 268 1.63 -6.72 4.65
N ILE A 269 0.45 -6.09 4.70
CA ILE A 269 -0.11 -5.33 3.58
C ILE A 269 0.79 -4.15 3.23
N GLU A 270 1.18 -3.34 4.22
CA GLU A 270 2.05 -2.16 4.02
C GLU A 270 3.42 -2.56 3.46
N ASN A 271 3.99 -3.69 3.93
CA ASN A 271 5.24 -4.20 3.42
C ASN A 271 5.11 -4.71 1.97
N ASN A 272 4.03 -5.40 1.64
CA ASN A 272 3.75 -5.83 0.27
C ASN A 272 3.56 -4.63 -0.67
N GLU A 273 2.82 -3.60 -0.25
CA GLU A 273 2.66 -2.36 -1.02
C GLU A 273 4.01 -1.64 -1.22
N CYS A 274 4.84 -1.55 -0.18
CA CYS A 274 6.19 -1.02 -0.32
C CYS A 274 7.05 -1.85 -1.28
N ALA A 275 6.95 -3.18 -1.24
CA ALA A 275 7.66 -4.06 -2.17
C ALA A 275 7.23 -3.84 -3.62
N GLU A 276 5.93 -3.72 -3.88
CA GLU A 276 5.41 -3.40 -5.22
C GLU A 276 5.89 -2.03 -5.72
N ILE A 277 5.92 -1.03 -4.84
CA ILE A 277 6.48 0.30 -5.16
C ILE A 277 7.98 0.19 -5.49
N ILE A 278 8.73 -0.61 -4.75
CA ILE A 278 10.16 -0.83 -5.02
C ILE A 278 10.34 -1.50 -6.39
N ASP A 279 9.57 -2.54 -6.70
CA ASP A 279 9.65 -3.24 -7.98
C ASP A 279 9.31 -2.33 -9.17
N THR A 280 8.25 -1.53 -9.05
CA THR A 280 7.91 -0.54 -10.10
C THR A 280 9.01 0.51 -10.27
N LYS A 281 9.64 0.98 -9.18
CA LYS A 281 10.77 1.90 -9.26
C LYS A 281 12.01 1.27 -9.87
N ILE A 282 12.27 -0.01 -9.62
CA ILE A 282 13.37 -0.74 -10.25
C ILE A 282 13.16 -0.82 -11.77
N VAL A 283 11.94 -1.11 -12.23
CA VAL A 283 11.61 -1.14 -13.66
C VAL A 283 11.79 0.25 -14.29
N GLN A 284 11.24 1.30 -13.68
CA GLN A 284 11.41 2.69 -14.16
C GLN A 284 12.89 3.10 -14.23
N LEU A 285 13.69 2.69 -13.23
CA LEU A 285 15.13 2.98 -13.19
C LEU A 285 15.89 2.22 -14.28
N ALA A 286 15.49 0.98 -14.59
CA ALA A 286 16.07 0.21 -15.70
C ALA A 286 15.77 0.86 -17.07
N GLU A 287 14.55 1.35 -17.29
CA GLU A 287 14.17 2.08 -18.50
C GLU A 287 14.97 3.38 -18.65
N LEU A 288 15.08 4.17 -17.58
CA LEU A 288 15.88 5.40 -17.57
C LEU A 288 17.36 5.14 -17.84
N LYS A 289 17.92 4.05 -17.28
CA LYS A 289 19.30 3.62 -17.57
C LYS A 289 19.48 3.29 -19.05
N LYS A 290 18.53 2.58 -19.65
CA LYS A 290 18.54 2.26 -21.08
C LYS A 290 18.50 3.54 -21.93
N MET A 291 17.55 4.43 -21.67
CA MET A 291 17.45 5.72 -22.37
C MET A 291 18.72 6.56 -22.24
N THR A 292 19.32 6.60 -21.04
CA THR A 292 20.58 7.31 -20.79
C THR A 292 21.74 6.69 -21.57
N GLY A 293 21.80 5.34 -21.64
CA GLY A 293 22.76 4.62 -22.46
C GLY A 293 22.62 4.94 -23.94
N ASP A 294 21.40 4.90 -24.47
CA ASP A 294 21.08 5.21 -25.87
C ASP A 294 21.42 6.66 -26.22
N ALA A 295 21.07 7.61 -25.35
CA ALA A 295 21.39 9.03 -25.51
C ALA A 295 22.91 9.27 -25.53
N ASN A 296 23.66 8.61 -24.65
CA ASN A 296 25.11 8.73 -24.60
C ASN A 296 25.79 8.12 -25.84
N LEU A 297 25.26 7.00 -26.34
CA LEU A 297 25.73 6.40 -27.59
C LEU A 297 25.49 7.35 -28.77
N ASN A 298 24.29 7.91 -28.90
CA ASN A 298 23.96 8.89 -29.94
C ASN A 298 24.85 10.13 -29.85
N LEU A 299 25.07 10.66 -28.64
CA LEU A 299 25.97 11.79 -28.44
C LEU A 299 27.41 11.47 -28.89
N THR A 300 27.89 10.26 -28.61
CA THR A 300 29.21 9.80 -29.05
C THR A 300 29.30 9.71 -30.58
N ILE A 301 28.27 9.19 -31.24
CA ILE A 301 28.18 9.12 -32.70
C ILE A 301 28.20 10.53 -33.30
N HIS A 302 27.34 11.43 -32.81
CA HIS A 302 27.28 12.81 -33.29
C HIS A 302 28.57 13.57 -33.05
N LYS A 303 29.22 13.39 -31.89
CA LYS A 303 30.53 13.96 -31.60
C LYS A 303 31.59 13.50 -32.60
N LYS A 304 31.61 12.20 -32.93
CA LYS A 304 32.55 11.66 -33.94
C LYS A 304 32.29 12.28 -35.32
N LEU A 305 31.04 12.31 -35.77
CA LEU A 305 30.65 12.92 -37.05
C LEU A 305 31.05 14.40 -37.11
N MET A 306 30.80 15.15 -36.04
CA MET A 306 31.18 16.56 -35.93
C MET A 306 32.71 16.73 -35.99
N MET A 307 33.49 15.87 -35.35
CA MET A 307 34.96 15.91 -35.42
C MET A 307 35.46 15.63 -36.85
N GLU A 308 34.86 14.68 -37.56
CA GLU A 308 35.17 14.38 -38.97
C GLU A 308 34.85 15.59 -39.87
N GLN A 309 33.66 16.18 -39.73
CA GLN A 309 33.27 17.39 -40.46
C GLN A 309 34.18 18.58 -40.16
N ASN A 310 34.57 18.77 -38.90
CA ASN A 310 35.47 19.86 -38.50
C ASN A 310 36.88 19.66 -39.07
N SER A 311 37.37 18.42 -39.13
CA SER A 311 38.63 18.08 -39.81
C SER A 311 38.55 18.39 -41.30
N TYR A 312 37.46 17.98 -41.97
CA TYR A 312 37.21 18.30 -43.37
C TYR A 312 37.17 19.82 -43.62
N LEU A 313 36.40 20.56 -42.82
CA LEU A 313 36.31 22.03 -42.90
C LEU A 313 37.69 22.68 -42.72
N THR A 314 38.49 22.21 -41.77
CA THR A 314 39.85 22.69 -41.55
C THR A 314 40.72 22.48 -42.79
N ASN A 315 40.61 21.33 -43.46
CA ASN A 315 41.34 21.05 -44.70
C ASN A 315 40.86 21.93 -45.86
N VAL A 316 39.54 22.15 -45.99
CA VAL A 316 38.98 23.07 -46.98
C VAL A 316 39.48 24.50 -46.73
N LEU A 317 39.46 24.98 -45.48
CA LEU A 317 39.98 26.31 -45.13
C LEU A 317 41.47 26.46 -45.45
N LYS A 318 42.29 25.43 -45.20
CA LYS A 318 43.71 25.42 -45.62
C LYS A 318 43.83 25.52 -47.14
N THR A 319 43.01 24.77 -47.87
CA THR A 319 42.98 24.78 -49.34
C THR A 319 42.56 26.15 -49.88
N ILE A 320 41.53 26.76 -49.30
CA ILE A 320 41.07 28.11 -49.65
C ILE A 320 42.19 29.13 -49.40
N LYS A 321 42.87 29.08 -48.25
CA LYS A 321 44.01 29.97 -47.96
C LYS A 321 45.14 29.80 -48.96
N LEU A 322 45.47 28.56 -49.33
CA LEU A 322 46.48 28.27 -50.34
C LEU A 322 46.07 28.85 -51.71
N LYS A 323 44.82 28.63 -52.12
CA LYS A 323 44.28 29.16 -53.38
C LYS A 323 44.25 30.70 -53.38
N GLN A 324 43.84 31.34 -52.30
CA GLN A 324 43.90 32.79 -52.16
C GLN A 324 45.33 33.33 -52.28
N LYS A 325 46.33 32.63 -51.73
CA LYS A 325 47.75 33.01 -51.90
C LYS A 325 48.18 32.89 -53.36
N GLN A 326 47.84 31.77 -54.02
CA GLN A 326 48.10 31.55 -55.44
C GLN A 326 47.44 32.64 -56.31
N THR A 327 46.18 32.99 -56.04
CA THR A 327 45.48 34.06 -56.76
C THR A 327 46.19 35.41 -56.59
N LYS A 328 46.63 35.76 -55.38
CA LYS A 328 47.41 36.99 -55.14
C LYS A 328 48.75 37.01 -55.87
N GLU A 329 49.41 35.87 -56.00
CA GLU A 329 50.66 35.74 -56.78
C GLU A 329 50.39 35.93 -58.28
N LEU A 330 49.34 35.28 -58.80
CA LEU A 330 48.90 35.43 -60.19
C LEU A 330 48.43 36.86 -60.51
N ASP A 331 47.73 37.55 -59.59
CA ASP A 331 47.32 38.95 -59.78
C ASP A 331 48.54 39.89 -59.89
N LYS A 332 49.57 39.66 -59.06
CA LYS A 332 50.84 40.40 -59.16
C LYS A 332 51.53 40.14 -60.49
N GLU A 333 51.61 38.88 -60.90
CA GLU A 333 52.19 38.50 -62.19
C GLU A 333 51.41 39.13 -63.35
N ARG A 334 50.07 39.09 -63.30
CA ARG A 334 49.19 39.76 -64.26
C ARG A 334 49.44 41.27 -64.32
N ASP A 335 49.60 41.94 -63.19
CA ASP A 335 49.90 43.38 -63.15
C ASP A 335 51.27 43.70 -63.75
N VAL A 336 52.29 42.87 -63.48
CA VAL A 336 53.62 43.00 -64.10
C VAL A 336 53.54 42.80 -65.61
N ILE A 337 52.87 41.74 -66.07
CA ILE A 337 52.66 41.47 -67.50
C ILE A 337 51.89 42.61 -68.16
N ARG A 338 50.87 43.18 -67.49
CA ARG A 338 50.13 44.33 -68.01
C ARG A 338 51.03 45.56 -68.18
N VAL A 339 51.82 45.91 -67.18
CA VAL A 339 52.78 47.04 -67.28
C VAL A 339 53.78 46.80 -68.40
N GLN A 340 54.30 45.57 -68.53
CA GLN A 340 55.18 45.21 -69.63
C GLN A 340 54.48 45.32 -70.99
N ALA A 341 53.26 44.81 -71.13
CA ALA A 341 52.45 44.89 -72.34
C ALA A 341 52.15 46.35 -72.73
N ASP A 342 51.79 47.21 -71.77
CA ASP A 342 51.55 48.63 -71.98
C ASP A 342 52.84 49.35 -72.43
N SER A 343 53.97 49.05 -71.78
CA SER A 343 55.28 49.61 -72.17
C SER A 343 55.73 49.17 -73.56
N LEU A 344 55.47 47.91 -73.93
CA LEU A 344 55.74 47.38 -75.27
C LEU A 344 54.80 47.99 -76.30
N ALA A 345 53.52 48.18 -75.96
CA ALA A 345 52.55 48.85 -76.82
C ALA A 345 52.96 50.31 -77.08
N GLN A 346 53.40 51.04 -76.04
CA GLN A 346 53.91 52.39 -76.18
C GLN A 346 55.19 52.43 -77.03
N ARG A 347 56.14 51.52 -76.78
CA ARG A 347 57.36 51.41 -77.59
C ARG A 347 57.07 51.08 -79.05
N LEU A 348 56.06 50.24 -79.31
CA LEU A 348 55.59 49.92 -80.65
C LEU A 348 54.92 51.12 -81.32
N ASP A 349 54.19 51.94 -80.57
CA ASP A 349 53.64 53.22 -81.05
C ASP A 349 54.75 54.22 -81.40
N ASP A 350 55.78 54.34 -80.56
CA ASP A 350 56.95 55.18 -80.83
C ASP A 350 57.70 54.70 -82.08
N VAL A 351 57.90 53.39 -82.25
CA VAL A 351 58.48 52.82 -83.47
C VAL A 351 57.60 53.09 -84.68
N LYS A 352 56.26 53.05 -84.55
CA LYS A 352 55.35 53.44 -85.65
C LYS A 352 55.50 54.92 -85.99
N LYS A 353 55.61 55.81 -85.00
CA LYS A 353 55.86 57.25 -85.24
C LYS A 353 57.20 57.48 -85.92
N VAL A 354 58.26 56.83 -85.46
CA VAL A 354 59.59 56.89 -86.11
C VAL A 354 59.51 56.34 -87.51
N ARG A 355 58.82 55.22 -87.76
CA ARG A 355 58.63 54.68 -89.11
C ARG A 355 57.83 55.63 -90.02
N LEU A 356 56.85 56.34 -89.49
CA LEU A 356 56.08 57.34 -90.24
C LEU A 356 56.90 58.61 -90.50
N ALA A 357 57.79 58.99 -89.58
CA ALA A 357 58.72 60.12 -89.72
C ALA A 357 60.01 59.77 -90.49
N TYR A 358 60.26 58.48 -90.71
CA TYR A 358 61.42 57.98 -91.43
C TYR A 358 61.12 57.99 -92.93
N GLU A 359 61.48 59.09 -93.56
CA GLU A 359 61.56 59.21 -95.01
C GLU A 359 62.93 58.71 -95.46
N VAL A 360 62.94 57.78 -96.42
CA VAL A 360 64.16 57.14 -96.93
C VAL A 360 65.07 58.24 -97.50
N PRO A 361 66.27 58.46 -96.93
CA PRO A 361 67.20 59.46 -97.48
C PRO A 361 67.56 59.12 -98.93
N ASP A 362 67.55 60.12 -99.80
CA ASP A 362 67.88 59.95 -101.22
C ASP A 362 69.30 59.39 -101.37
N VAL A 363 69.50 58.47 -102.33
CA VAL A 363 70.76 57.72 -102.52
C VAL A 363 71.94 58.69 -102.74
N MET A 364 71.66 59.85 -103.33
CA MET A 364 72.64 60.91 -103.55
C MET A 364 73.14 61.55 -102.25
N ASP A 365 72.29 61.69 -101.23
CA ASP A 365 72.68 62.29 -99.94
C ASP A 365 73.63 61.37 -99.15
N TYR A 366 73.42 60.05 -99.20
CA TYR A 366 74.36 59.09 -98.60
C TYR A 366 75.73 59.13 -99.29
N VAL A 367 75.75 59.23 -100.63
CA VAL A 367 77.01 59.32 -101.40
C VAL A 367 77.74 60.62 -101.09
N ASN A 368 77.02 61.75 -101.00
CA ASN A 368 77.60 63.05 -100.66
C ASN A 368 78.18 63.10 -99.24
N ILE A 369 77.46 62.57 -98.25
CA ILE A 369 77.97 62.52 -96.87
C ILE A 369 79.15 61.54 -96.77
N LYS A 370 79.11 60.42 -97.51
CA LYS A 370 80.23 59.46 -97.56
C LYS A 370 81.47 60.11 -98.20
N SER A 371 81.30 60.85 -99.29
CA SER A 371 82.41 61.58 -99.94
C SER A 371 82.98 62.64 -99.01
N GLU A 372 82.14 63.40 -98.32
CA GLU A 372 82.56 64.43 -97.37
C GLU A 372 83.31 63.84 -96.17
N VAL A 373 82.88 62.68 -95.66
CA VAL A 373 83.61 61.95 -94.60
C VAL A 373 84.97 61.44 -95.10
N THR A 374 85.09 61.00 -96.35
CA THR A 374 86.40 60.63 -96.94
C THR A 374 87.30 61.85 -97.17
N ASP A 375 86.74 62.97 -97.61
CA ASP A 375 87.50 64.21 -97.82
C ASP A 375 87.99 64.80 -96.50
N LEU A 376 87.14 64.81 -95.47
CA LEU A 376 87.52 65.23 -94.11
C LEU A 376 88.56 64.28 -93.50
N LYS A 377 88.44 62.96 -93.69
CA LYS A 377 89.47 62.00 -93.25
C LYS A 377 90.80 62.23 -93.95
N ASN A 378 90.80 62.53 -95.24
CA ASN A 378 92.02 62.87 -95.99
C ASN A 378 92.61 64.20 -95.52
N SER A 379 91.78 65.20 -95.28
CA SER A 379 92.20 66.53 -94.81
C SER A 379 92.82 66.46 -93.40
N ILE A 380 92.24 65.67 -92.49
CA ILE A 380 92.83 65.37 -91.17
C ILE A 380 94.20 64.72 -91.33
N LYS A 381 94.35 63.73 -92.22
CA LYS A 381 95.63 63.06 -92.49
C LYS A 381 96.69 64.02 -93.05
N VAL A 382 96.29 64.94 -93.94
CA VAL A 382 97.18 65.97 -94.49
C VAL A 382 97.63 66.95 -93.40
N LEU A 383 96.72 67.37 -92.53
CA LEU A 383 97.03 68.27 -91.41
C LEU A 383 97.91 67.60 -90.35
N GLU A 384 97.66 66.33 -90.02
CA GLU A 384 98.53 65.53 -89.13
C GLU A 384 99.96 65.43 -89.69
N ASN A 385 100.10 65.16 -91.00
CA ASN A 385 101.41 65.16 -91.67
C ASN A 385 102.09 66.55 -91.66
N ARG A 386 101.31 67.63 -91.78
CA ARG A 386 101.84 69.01 -91.76
C ARG A 386 102.31 69.42 -90.35
N VAL A 387 101.57 69.03 -89.32
CA VAL A 387 101.95 69.22 -87.90
C VAL A 387 103.22 68.44 -87.58
N HIS A 388 103.35 67.20 -88.08
CA HIS A 388 104.55 66.40 -87.89
C HIS A 388 105.80 67.04 -88.53
N ILE A 389 105.69 67.58 -89.74
CA ILE A 389 106.78 68.31 -90.42
C ILE A 389 107.14 69.60 -89.67
N GLN A 390 106.15 70.34 -89.16
CA GLN A 390 106.40 71.55 -88.35
C GLN A 390 107.05 71.23 -87.00
N GLN A 391 106.72 70.11 -86.35
CA GLN A 391 107.38 69.65 -85.13
C GLN A 391 108.84 69.23 -85.39
N ILE A 392 109.14 68.58 -86.52
CA ILE A 392 110.51 68.26 -86.95
C ILE A 392 111.30 69.56 -87.26
N ALA A 393 110.67 70.54 -87.90
CA ALA A 393 111.29 71.84 -88.19
C ALA A 393 111.60 72.62 -86.90
N LEU A 394 110.67 72.68 -85.94
CA LEU A 394 110.86 73.30 -84.63
C LEU A 394 111.95 72.60 -83.80
N ALA A 395 112.01 71.26 -83.83
CA ALA A 395 113.08 70.50 -83.19
C ALA A 395 114.46 70.78 -83.81
N SER A 396 114.52 71.00 -85.13
CA SER A 396 115.76 71.35 -85.85
C SER A 396 116.20 72.80 -85.58
N LEU A 397 115.25 73.75 -85.46
CA LEU A 397 115.52 75.16 -85.18
C LEU A 397 115.95 75.36 -83.72
N ASN A 398 115.31 74.67 -82.77
CA ASN A 398 115.73 74.67 -81.37
C ASN A 398 117.13 74.07 -81.19
N ARG A 399 117.50 73.01 -81.93
CA ARG A 399 118.90 72.50 -81.96
C ARG A 399 119.89 73.51 -82.53
N LYS A 400 119.50 74.28 -83.56
CA LYS A 400 120.36 75.32 -84.16
C LYS A 400 120.55 76.53 -83.24
N LEU A 401 119.51 76.91 -82.50
CA LEU A 401 119.57 77.98 -81.50
C LEU A 401 120.40 77.58 -80.26
N THR A 402 120.37 76.30 -79.85
CA THR A 402 121.21 75.78 -78.76
C THR A 402 122.69 75.62 -79.16
N LEU A 403 122.99 75.42 -80.45
CA LEU A 403 124.38 75.32 -80.94
C LEU A 403 125.06 76.69 -81.18
N MET A 404 124.32 77.77 -81.45
CA MET A 404 124.91 79.12 -81.51
C MET A 404 125.24 79.73 -80.13
N LEU A 405 124.91 79.02 -79.04
CA LEU A 405 125.25 79.36 -77.65
C LEU A 405 126.58 78.75 -77.17
N MET A 406 127.41 78.08 -78.00
CA MET A 406 128.60 77.34 -77.51
C MET A 406 129.92 77.30 -78.34
N SER A 407 130.14 78.01 -79.46
CA SER A 407 131.51 78.27 -80.02
C SER A 407 131.50 79.16 -81.26
#